data_AF-A0A0B0MYY6-F1
#
_entry.id   AF-A0A0B0MYY6-F1
#
_cell.length_a   1.000
_cell.length_b   1.000
_cell.length_c   1.000
_cell.angle_alpha   90.00
_cell.angle_beta   90.00
_cell.angle_gamma   90.00
#
_symmetry.space_group_name_H-M   'P 1'
#
loop_
_entity.id
_entity.type
_entity.pdbx_description
1 polymer ?
#
loop_
_entity_poly.entity_id
_entity_poly.type
_entity_poly.pdbx_seq_one_letter_code
_entity_poly.pdbx_strand_id
1 'polypeptide(L)'
;MAKVSLLLFSLFIIVASAIINGSAAVEKVGIYELKKGDLSVKFTNWGATIVSVFLPDKYGKMGDIVLGYDSVNDYKNDTSYIGSIVGRVANRIGGAQFTLNGVHYKLIPNEGKNMLHGGPIGFSDVVWKVNKYKKDGYSPSIVFAYDSYDGEEGFPGALRVTVTYTLYPGNRLTVRMKAKALNKATPVNLAQHTYWNLGNHNSGDILSEQVQIFASHYTPVDSQLIPTGKFAAVKGTPYDFLKPHTVGSRINKLENGYDINYVIDGVDGKLKKAAVVKDKKSGRVMELFTNQAGVQFYTANSLKDVKGKDGYVYEPHGALCLETQAFPDSVNHPNFPSTIVYPGKEYKHVMVFKFSISS
;
A
#
# COMPACT_ATOMS: atom_id res chain seq x y z
N MET A 1 -90.70 12.25 6.69
CA MET A 1 -89.77 11.76 7.74
C MET A 1 -88.37 11.75 7.14
N ALA A 2 -87.65 12.87 7.32
CA ALA A 2 -86.34 13.12 6.74
C ALA A 2 -85.24 12.72 7.72
N LYS A 3 -84.25 11.94 7.27
CA LYS A 3 -83.04 11.64 8.04
C LYS A 3 -82.00 12.72 7.75
N VAL A 4 -81.72 13.54 8.75
CA VAL A 4 -80.69 14.58 8.76
C VAL A 4 -79.33 13.91 8.98
N SER A 5 -78.41 14.17 8.06
CA SER A 5 -77.00 13.82 8.13
C SER A 5 -76.28 14.80 9.08
N LEU A 6 -75.61 14.29 10.12
CA LEU A 6 -74.78 15.10 11.01
C LEU A 6 -73.32 14.93 10.61
N LEU A 7 -72.77 15.95 9.96
CA LEU A 7 -71.34 16.18 9.80
C LEU A 7 -70.74 16.63 11.14
N LEU A 8 -69.70 15.94 11.61
CA LEU A 8 -68.85 16.40 12.72
C LEU A 8 -67.43 16.64 12.18
N PHE A 9 -67.07 17.92 12.16
CA PHE A 9 -65.75 18.48 11.91
C PHE A 9 -64.93 18.48 13.21
N SER A 10 -63.72 17.94 13.21
CA SER A 10 -62.57 18.24 14.11
C SER A 10 -61.51 17.14 13.90
N LEU A 11 -60.19 17.33 13.95
CA LEU A 11 -59.29 18.47 14.11
C LEU A 11 -57.93 17.96 13.56
N PHE A 12 -57.18 18.81 12.87
CA PHE A 12 -55.83 18.53 12.36
C PHE A 12 -54.87 18.15 13.50
N ILE A 13 -54.18 17.01 13.38
CA ILE A 13 -52.87 16.78 14.02
C ILE A 13 -51.91 16.30 12.92
N ILE A 14 -51.12 17.25 12.40
CA ILE A 14 -49.93 16.95 11.61
C ILE A 14 -48.85 16.56 12.61
N VAL A 15 -48.62 15.25 12.78
CA VAL A 15 -47.38 14.79 13.42
C VAL A 15 -46.30 14.87 12.35
N ALA A 16 -45.47 15.91 12.43
CA ALA A 16 -44.28 16.04 11.63
C ALA A 16 -43.29 14.94 12.03
N SER A 17 -43.22 13.88 11.25
CA SER A 17 -42.13 12.91 11.31
C SER A 17 -40.85 13.64 10.88
N ALA A 18 -39.99 13.96 11.84
CA ALA A 18 -38.66 14.46 11.57
C ALA A 18 -37.87 13.40 10.79
N ILE A 19 -37.72 13.62 9.48
CA ILE A 19 -36.75 12.90 8.67
C ILE A 19 -35.37 13.40 9.12
N ILE A 20 -34.71 12.61 9.95
CA ILE A 20 -33.29 12.77 10.24
C ILE A 20 -32.56 12.39 8.95
N ASN A 21 -32.35 13.38 8.08
CA ASN A 21 -31.42 13.26 6.94
C ASN A 21 -29.99 13.26 7.49
N GLY A 22 -29.60 12.16 8.11
CA GLY A 22 -28.20 11.81 8.35
C GLY A 22 -27.55 11.37 7.05
N SER A 23 -27.49 12.27 6.06
CA SER A 23 -26.59 12.09 4.91
C SER A 23 -25.18 12.28 5.45
N ALA A 24 -24.50 11.17 5.78
CA ALA A 24 -23.06 11.18 5.92
C ALA A 24 -22.51 11.80 4.63
N ALA A 25 -21.81 12.94 4.74
CA ALA A 25 -21.25 13.60 3.58
C ALA A 25 -20.42 12.59 2.78
N VAL A 26 -20.82 12.32 1.54
CA VAL A 26 -20.06 11.45 0.64
C VAL A 26 -18.70 12.11 0.45
N GLU A 27 -17.64 11.48 0.96
CA GLU A 27 -16.28 11.98 0.84
C GLU A 27 -15.96 12.15 -0.65
N LYS A 28 -15.71 13.40 -1.07
CA LYS A 28 -15.44 13.70 -2.47
C LYS A 28 -14.08 13.12 -2.84
N VAL A 29 -14.07 12.28 -3.85
CA VAL A 29 -12.84 11.72 -4.41
C VAL A 29 -12.10 12.79 -5.22
N GLY A 30 -10.78 12.91 -5.02
CA GLY A 30 -9.99 13.97 -5.64
C GLY A 30 -8.50 13.65 -5.79
N ILE A 31 -7.78 14.57 -6.43
CA ILE A 31 -6.32 14.57 -6.59
C ILE A 31 -5.72 15.70 -5.75
N TYR A 32 -4.64 15.38 -5.05
CA TYR A 32 -3.93 16.28 -4.14
C TYR A 32 -2.44 16.27 -4.52
N GLU A 33 -1.79 17.43 -4.52
CA GLU A 33 -0.39 17.57 -4.92
C GLU A 33 0.42 18.21 -3.78
N LEU A 34 1.57 17.63 -3.48
CA LEU A 34 2.59 18.23 -2.63
C LEU A 34 3.83 18.51 -3.49
N LYS A 35 4.43 19.70 -3.30
CA LYS A 35 5.69 20.07 -3.96
C LYS A 35 6.72 20.54 -2.93
N LYS A 36 7.98 20.12 -3.08
CA LYS A 36 9.09 20.66 -2.31
C LYS A 36 10.39 20.58 -3.10
N GLY A 37 10.94 21.74 -3.48
CA GLY A 37 12.06 21.78 -4.41
C GLY A 37 11.65 21.16 -5.74
N ASP A 38 12.48 20.28 -6.28
CA ASP A 38 12.18 19.60 -7.56
C ASP A 38 11.30 18.36 -7.41
N LEU A 39 10.95 17.95 -6.17
CA LEU A 39 10.08 16.82 -5.93
C LEU A 39 8.61 17.25 -5.94
N SER A 40 7.81 16.72 -6.87
CA SER A 40 6.35 16.81 -6.85
C SER A 40 5.72 15.43 -6.71
N VAL A 41 4.72 15.29 -5.85
CA VAL A 41 3.99 14.04 -5.66
C VAL A 41 2.49 14.31 -5.68
N LYS A 42 1.75 13.56 -6.50
CA LYS A 42 0.30 13.58 -6.51
C LYS A 42 -0.26 12.35 -5.82
N PHE A 43 -1.39 12.53 -5.16
CA PHE A 43 -2.10 11.52 -4.41
C PHE A 43 -3.59 11.55 -4.76
N THR A 44 -4.27 10.43 -4.63
CA THR A 44 -5.73 10.40 -4.53
C THR A 44 -6.16 9.86 -3.17
N ASN A 45 -7.35 10.25 -2.71
CA ASN A 45 -7.93 9.69 -1.50
C ASN A 45 -8.66 8.36 -1.74
N TRP A 46 -8.80 7.89 -2.98
CA TRP A 46 -9.07 6.47 -3.25
C TRP A 46 -7.82 5.67 -2.86
N GLY A 47 -7.93 4.68 -1.97
CA GLY A 47 -6.79 3.84 -1.56
C GLY A 47 -5.63 4.58 -0.88
N ALA A 48 -5.78 5.87 -0.54
CA ALA A 48 -4.69 6.76 -0.12
C ALA A 48 -3.47 6.69 -1.07
N THR A 49 -3.72 6.59 -2.36
CA THR A 49 -2.78 6.18 -3.42
C THR A 49 -1.80 7.27 -3.83
N ILE A 50 -0.54 6.88 -4.11
CA ILE A 50 0.43 7.70 -4.85
C ILE A 50 0.15 7.57 -6.35
N VAL A 51 -0.11 8.68 -7.02
CA VAL A 51 -0.51 8.73 -8.44
C VAL A 51 0.66 9.06 -9.37
N SER A 52 1.56 9.94 -8.91
CA SER A 52 2.74 10.37 -9.66
C SER A 52 3.84 10.84 -8.72
N VAL A 53 5.10 10.63 -9.10
CA VAL A 53 6.28 11.14 -8.41
C VAL A 53 7.21 11.74 -9.46
N PHE A 54 7.28 13.06 -9.51
CA PHE A 54 8.10 13.81 -10.47
C PHE A 54 9.38 14.33 -9.81
N LEU A 55 10.51 14.13 -10.49
CA LEU A 55 11.82 14.67 -10.14
C LEU A 55 12.74 14.72 -11.39
N PRO A 56 13.81 15.54 -11.39
CA PRO A 56 14.70 15.65 -12.55
C PRO A 56 15.53 14.38 -12.73
N ASP A 57 16.06 14.19 -13.93
CA ASP A 57 17.16 13.28 -14.22
C ASP A 57 18.52 14.02 -14.15
N LYS A 58 19.62 13.36 -14.51
CA LYS A 58 20.96 13.96 -14.53
C LYS A 58 21.17 15.04 -15.59
N TYR A 59 20.22 15.21 -16.51
CA TYR A 59 20.19 16.28 -17.50
C TYR A 59 19.19 17.39 -17.13
N GLY A 60 18.58 17.32 -15.95
CA GLY A 60 17.58 18.29 -15.48
C GLY A 60 16.17 18.07 -16.04
N LYS A 61 15.92 16.99 -16.78
CA LYS A 61 14.60 16.70 -17.35
C LYS A 61 13.70 16.08 -16.29
N MET A 62 12.57 16.74 -16.01
CA MET A 62 11.53 16.22 -15.13
C MET A 62 10.86 14.98 -15.73
N GLY A 63 10.57 13.98 -14.91
CA GLY A 63 9.80 12.81 -15.32
C GLY A 63 9.14 12.09 -14.15
N ASP A 64 8.06 11.38 -14.45
CA ASP A 64 7.27 10.62 -13.49
C ASP A 64 7.83 9.20 -13.33
N ILE A 65 8.31 8.87 -12.13
CA ILE A 65 9.03 7.61 -11.87
C ILE A 65 8.15 6.50 -11.28
N VAL A 66 6.83 6.65 -11.30
CA VAL A 66 5.90 5.63 -10.81
C VAL A 66 4.85 5.31 -11.84
N LEU A 67 4.41 4.05 -11.90
CA LEU A 67 3.24 3.68 -12.69
C LEU A 67 1.98 4.25 -12.03
N GLY A 68 0.90 4.28 -12.80
CA GLY A 68 -0.38 4.79 -12.35
C GLY A 68 -1.31 5.03 -13.53
N TYR A 69 -2.46 5.65 -13.23
CA TYR A 69 -3.51 5.99 -14.17
C TYR A 69 -3.80 7.50 -14.21
N ASP A 70 -4.47 7.95 -15.27
CA ASP A 70 -4.81 9.36 -15.49
C ASP A 70 -6.02 9.82 -14.67
N SER A 71 -6.95 8.92 -14.36
CA SER A 71 -8.19 9.25 -13.65
C SER A 71 -8.40 8.38 -12.41
N VAL A 72 -9.13 8.93 -11.42
CA VAL A 72 -9.47 8.13 -10.23
C VAL A 72 -10.44 6.99 -10.56
N ASN A 73 -11.23 7.11 -11.63
CA ASN A 73 -12.12 6.02 -12.04
C ASN A 73 -11.33 4.80 -12.53
N ASP A 74 -10.15 4.99 -13.13
CA ASP A 74 -9.30 3.87 -13.53
C ASP A 74 -8.75 3.13 -12.30
N TYR A 75 -8.40 3.86 -11.22
CA TYR A 75 -8.02 3.26 -9.93
C TYR A 75 -9.14 2.44 -9.28
N LYS A 76 -10.42 2.72 -9.54
CA LYS A 76 -11.54 1.90 -9.04
C LYS A 76 -11.65 0.54 -9.73
N ASN A 77 -11.07 0.43 -10.92
CA ASN A 77 -11.05 -0.81 -11.70
C ASN A 77 -9.68 -1.49 -11.62
N ASP A 78 -8.76 -0.94 -10.83
CA ASP A 78 -7.42 -1.48 -10.65
C ASP A 78 -7.48 -2.78 -9.85
N THR A 79 -6.82 -3.81 -10.37
CA THR A 79 -6.68 -5.13 -9.73
C THR A 79 -5.22 -5.42 -9.36
N SER A 80 -4.32 -4.48 -9.62
CA SER A 80 -2.86 -4.58 -9.43
C SER A 80 -2.35 -3.72 -8.26
N TYR A 81 -3.24 -3.04 -7.53
CA TYR A 81 -2.94 -2.24 -6.35
C TYR A 81 -1.96 -1.07 -6.60
N ILE A 82 -1.91 -0.54 -7.82
CA ILE A 82 -0.87 0.40 -8.26
C ILE A 82 -0.87 1.66 -7.39
N GLY A 83 0.21 1.84 -6.62
CA GLY A 83 0.43 3.04 -5.79
C GLY A 83 -0.38 3.10 -4.49
N SER A 84 -1.29 2.15 -4.27
CA SER A 84 -2.26 2.18 -3.18
C SER A 84 -1.66 1.75 -1.84
N ILE A 85 -2.35 2.10 -0.75
CA ILE A 85 -2.12 1.48 0.55
C ILE A 85 -2.90 0.18 0.59
N VAL A 86 -2.22 -0.93 0.90
CA VAL A 86 -2.82 -2.26 1.05
C VAL A 86 -2.96 -2.61 2.54
N GLY A 87 -4.06 -3.28 2.88
CA GLY A 87 -4.43 -3.62 4.26
C GLY A 87 -5.88 -4.12 4.32
N ARG A 88 -6.38 -4.64 5.44
CA ARG A 88 -5.82 -4.57 6.80
C ARG A 88 -4.51 -5.35 7.01
N VAL A 89 -4.32 -6.44 6.27
CA VAL A 89 -3.09 -7.23 6.24
C VAL A 89 -2.57 -7.29 4.80
N ALA A 90 -1.43 -6.66 4.57
CA ALA A 90 -0.69 -6.70 3.32
C ALA A 90 -0.12 -8.10 3.08
N ASN A 91 0.00 -8.45 1.79
CA ASN A 91 0.40 -9.75 1.29
C ASN A 91 -0.58 -10.87 1.70
N ARG A 92 -0.13 -12.12 1.70
CA ARG A 92 -1.00 -13.29 1.78
C ARG A 92 -1.27 -13.73 3.23
N ILE A 93 -2.49 -14.22 3.47
CA ILE A 93 -2.85 -15.06 4.61
C ILE A 93 -3.27 -16.43 4.07
N GLY A 94 -2.53 -17.47 4.46
CA GLY A 94 -2.72 -18.85 3.99
C GLY A 94 -4.11 -19.38 4.30
N GLY A 95 -4.80 -19.90 3.29
CA GLY A 95 -6.16 -20.44 3.43
C GLY A 95 -7.24 -19.42 3.82
N ALA A 96 -6.93 -18.12 3.75
CA ALA A 96 -7.83 -17.04 4.16
C ALA A 96 -8.38 -17.24 5.58
N GLN A 97 -7.54 -17.66 6.52
CA GLN A 97 -7.96 -17.91 7.90
C GLN A 97 -6.78 -17.79 8.87
N PHE A 98 -7.09 -17.55 10.14
CA PHE A 98 -6.12 -17.61 11.24
C PHE A 98 -6.82 -17.85 12.57
N THR A 99 -6.05 -18.11 13.62
CA THR A 99 -6.56 -18.24 14.99
C THR A 99 -5.99 -17.15 15.87
N LEU A 100 -6.84 -16.43 16.60
CA LEU A 100 -6.43 -15.40 17.55
C LEU A 100 -7.17 -15.57 18.87
N ASN A 101 -6.42 -15.69 19.97
CA ASN A 101 -6.96 -15.92 21.32
C ASN A 101 -7.94 -17.11 21.38
N GLY A 102 -7.62 -18.21 20.68
CA GLY A 102 -8.45 -19.42 20.62
C GLY A 102 -9.69 -19.32 19.72
N VAL A 103 -9.96 -18.17 19.11
CA VAL A 103 -11.05 -17.98 18.15
C VAL A 103 -10.52 -18.14 16.73
N HIS A 104 -11.19 -18.99 15.96
CA HIS A 104 -10.89 -19.21 14.55
C HIS A 104 -11.63 -18.19 13.68
N TYR A 105 -10.88 -17.41 12.88
CA TYR A 105 -11.41 -16.41 11.97
C TYR A 105 -11.28 -16.88 10.54
N LYS A 106 -12.39 -16.86 9.80
CA LYS A 106 -12.43 -17.06 8.35
C LYS A 106 -12.53 -15.70 7.68
N LEU A 107 -11.67 -15.48 6.70
CA LEU A 107 -11.56 -14.28 5.90
C LEU A 107 -12.13 -14.54 4.50
N ILE A 108 -12.29 -13.48 3.72
CA ILE A 108 -12.80 -13.57 2.35
C ILE A 108 -11.62 -13.82 1.37
N PRO A 109 -11.51 -15.01 0.76
CA PRO A 109 -10.45 -15.28 -0.20
C PRO A 109 -10.67 -14.48 -1.49
N ASN A 110 -9.60 -13.93 -2.03
CA ASN A 110 -9.56 -13.22 -3.32
C ASN A 110 -8.42 -13.70 -4.22
N GLU A 111 -7.64 -14.68 -3.77
CA GLU A 111 -6.57 -15.29 -4.56
C GLU A 111 -6.57 -16.81 -4.33
N GLY A 112 -7.36 -17.52 -5.15
CA GLY A 112 -7.60 -18.95 -4.97
C GLY A 112 -8.23 -19.23 -3.60
N LYS A 113 -7.51 -19.97 -2.74
CA LYS A 113 -7.95 -20.26 -1.37
C LYS A 113 -7.39 -19.29 -0.32
N ASN A 114 -6.51 -18.37 -0.72
CA ASN A 114 -5.81 -17.46 0.16
C ASN A 114 -6.49 -16.08 0.15
N MET A 115 -6.23 -15.28 1.18
CA MET A 115 -6.52 -13.85 1.14
C MET A 115 -5.23 -13.10 0.78
N LEU A 116 -5.33 -12.14 -0.11
CA LEU A 116 -4.26 -11.24 -0.55
C LEU A 116 -4.67 -9.78 -0.28
N HIS A 117 -3.76 -9.01 0.31
CA HIS A 117 -3.86 -7.55 0.46
C HIS A 117 -5.12 -7.05 1.19
N GLY A 118 -5.68 -7.88 2.08
CA GLY A 118 -6.81 -7.53 2.92
C GLY A 118 -8.18 -7.88 2.37
N GLY A 119 -8.26 -8.56 1.21
CA GLY A 119 -9.51 -9.08 0.65
C GLY A 119 -9.97 -8.36 -0.63
N PRO A 120 -11.14 -8.73 -1.18
CA PRO A 120 -11.72 -8.11 -2.37
C PRO A 120 -11.87 -6.59 -2.26
N ILE A 121 -12.33 -6.07 -1.12
CA ILE A 121 -12.51 -4.63 -0.86
C ILE A 121 -11.57 -4.22 0.28
N GLY A 122 -10.27 -4.47 0.06
CA GLY A 122 -9.21 -4.04 0.97
C GLY A 122 -9.03 -2.53 0.99
N PHE A 123 -8.06 -2.07 1.77
CA PHE A 123 -7.78 -0.64 1.99
C PHE A 123 -7.40 0.14 0.73
N SER A 124 -7.02 -0.55 -0.34
CA SER A 124 -6.73 0.01 -1.65
C SER A 124 -7.98 0.42 -2.43
N ASP A 125 -9.15 -0.14 -2.08
CA ASP A 125 -10.38 -0.02 -2.87
C ASP A 125 -11.50 0.73 -2.11
N VAL A 126 -11.11 1.61 -1.20
CA VAL A 126 -12.02 2.42 -0.39
C VAL A 126 -11.66 3.89 -0.46
N VAL A 127 -12.66 4.76 -0.22
CA VAL A 127 -12.43 6.20 -0.09
C VAL A 127 -11.92 6.51 1.31
N TRP A 128 -10.72 7.07 1.38
CA TRP A 128 -10.15 7.61 2.60
C TRP A 128 -10.60 9.06 2.80
N LYS A 129 -10.83 9.42 4.05
CA LYS A 129 -11.07 10.81 4.44
C LYS A 129 -9.78 11.62 4.39
N VAL A 130 -9.82 12.82 3.83
CA VAL A 130 -8.70 13.76 3.90
C VAL A 130 -8.79 14.56 5.20
N ASN A 131 -8.15 14.05 6.25
CA ASN A 131 -8.17 14.69 7.57
C ASN A 131 -7.35 15.99 7.64
N LYS A 132 -6.27 16.08 6.86
CA LYS A 132 -5.42 17.28 6.82
C LYS A 132 -4.72 17.38 5.48
N TYR A 133 -4.64 18.58 4.93
CA TYR A 133 -3.88 18.87 3.72
C TYR A 133 -3.18 20.22 3.86
N LYS A 134 -1.85 20.18 3.91
CA LYS A 134 -0.98 21.35 4.03
C LYS A 134 -0.03 21.37 2.83
N LYS A 135 -0.35 22.19 1.83
CA LYS A 135 0.42 22.31 0.58
C LYS A 135 1.76 23.02 0.77
N ASP A 136 1.85 23.93 1.72
CA ASP A 136 2.96 24.87 1.83
C ASP A 136 3.79 24.72 3.11
N GLY A 137 4.96 25.37 3.13
CA GLY A 137 5.85 25.49 4.28
C GLY A 137 7.09 24.60 4.22
N TYR A 138 7.72 24.39 5.38
CA TYR A 138 8.95 23.60 5.46
C TYR A 138 8.74 22.13 5.08
N SER A 139 7.61 21.55 5.50
CA SER A 139 7.24 20.16 5.24
C SER A 139 5.76 20.03 4.83
N PRO A 140 5.44 20.24 3.53
CA PRO A 140 4.12 19.95 2.98
C PRO A 140 3.69 18.52 3.30
N SER A 141 2.42 18.33 3.65
CA SER A 141 1.88 17.03 4.08
C SER A 141 0.40 16.85 3.79
N ILE A 142 -0.01 15.61 3.64
CA ILE A 142 -1.41 15.19 3.57
C ILE A 142 -1.61 13.99 4.48
N VAL A 143 -2.74 13.97 5.19
CA VAL A 143 -3.15 12.90 6.10
C VAL A 143 -4.48 12.33 5.62
N PHE A 144 -4.44 11.06 5.23
CA PHE A 144 -5.62 10.26 4.96
C PHE A 144 -6.00 9.46 6.21
N ALA A 145 -7.30 9.23 6.41
CA ALA A 145 -7.82 8.39 7.48
C ALA A 145 -8.93 7.48 6.99
N TYR A 146 -8.99 6.29 7.57
CA TYR A 146 -10.02 5.30 7.30
C TYR A 146 -10.37 4.57 8.60
N ASP A 147 -11.66 4.40 8.85
CA ASP A 147 -12.19 3.66 9.99
C ASP A 147 -12.79 2.36 9.47
N SER A 148 -12.03 1.28 9.61
CA SER A 148 -12.40 -0.08 9.24
C SER A 148 -13.26 -0.70 10.35
N TYR A 149 -14.44 -1.23 10.03
CA TYR A 149 -15.37 -1.74 11.04
C TYR A 149 -15.01 -3.15 11.53
N ASP A 150 -15.63 -3.58 12.64
CA ASP A 150 -15.47 -4.95 13.16
C ASP A 150 -16.13 -5.95 12.20
N GLY A 151 -15.36 -6.93 11.71
CA GLY A 151 -15.81 -7.91 10.73
C GLY A 151 -15.57 -7.51 9.27
N GLU A 152 -15.02 -6.31 8.99
CA GLU A 152 -14.66 -5.91 7.63
C GLU A 152 -13.66 -6.92 7.03
N GLU A 153 -14.01 -7.46 5.87
CA GLU A 153 -13.24 -8.53 5.19
C GLU A 153 -13.02 -9.80 6.05
N GLY A 154 -13.81 -9.97 7.11
CA GLY A 154 -13.71 -11.07 8.08
C GLY A 154 -12.76 -10.80 9.25
N PHE A 155 -12.06 -9.65 9.29
CA PHE A 155 -11.13 -9.34 10.37
C PHE A 155 -11.85 -8.90 11.65
N PRO A 156 -11.44 -9.39 12.84
CA PRO A 156 -12.02 -8.95 14.10
C PRO A 156 -11.59 -7.52 14.46
N GLY A 157 -12.47 -6.80 15.13
CA GLY A 157 -12.20 -5.50 15.73
C GLY A 157 -12.28 -4.34 14.76
N ALA A 158 -12.83 -3.23 15.24
CA ALA A 158 -12.79 -1.97 14.53
C ALA A 158 -11.36 -1.40 14.61
N LEU A 159 -10.86 -0.89 13.49
CA LEU A 159 -9.51 -0.38 13.34
C LEU A 159 -9.53 1.03 12.74
N ARG A 160 -8.99 1.98 13.48
CA ARG A 160 -8.73 3.34 12.96
C ARG A 160 -7.35 3.40 12.34
N VAL A 161 -7.27 3.80 11.09
CA VAL A 161 -6.02 3.85 10.32
C VAL A 161 -5.78 5.27 9.81
N THR A 162 -4.51 5.67 9.82
CA THR A 162 -4.09 6.95 9.24
C THR A 162 -2.81 6.77 8.43
N VAL A 163 -2.75 7.43 7.29
CA VAL A 163 -1.56 7.48 6.43
C VAL A 163 -1.17 8.93 6.23
N THR A 164 0.06 9.26 6.60
CA THR A 164 0.62 10.61 6.43
C THR A 164 1.72 10.58 5.40
N TYR A 165 1.53 11.32 4.32
CA TYR A 165 2.59 11.62 3.36
C TYR A 165 3.18 12.99 3.69
N THR A 166 4.50 13.10 3.68
CA THR A 166 5.20 14.36 3.97
C THR A 166 6.42 14.52 3.08
N LEU A 167 6.53 15.68 2.45
CA LEU A 167 7.75 16.07 1.73
C LEU A 167 8.65 16.88 2.64
N TYR A 168 9.95 16.62 2.58
CA TYR A 168 10.98 17.38 3.26
C TYR A 168 12.02 17.90 2.25
N PRO A 169 12.81 18.93 2.61
CA PRO A 169 13.98 19.32 1.81
C PRO A 169 14.91 18.14 1.52
N GLY A 170 15.64 18.21 0.41
CA GLY A 170 16.55 17.14 -0.04
C GLY A 170 15.84 15.95 -0.67
N ASN A 171 14.76 16.21 -1.44
CA ASN A 171 13.99 15.22 -2.21
C ASN A 171 13.61 13.98 -1.39
N ARG A 172 13.01 14.23 -0.22
CA ARG A 172 12.64 13.17 0.71
C ARG A 172 11.13 13.10 0.89
N LEU A 173 10.54 11.96 0.54
CA LEU A 173 9.16 11.59 0.82
C LEU A 173 9.14 10.65 2.03
N THR A 174 8.33 10.97 3.04
CA THR A 174 8.05 10.07 4.16
C THR A 174 6.60 9.61 4.09
N VAL A 175 6.38 8.31 4.30
CA VAL A 175 5.07 7.69 4.50
C VAL A 175 5.02 7.19 5.94
N ARG A 176 4.04 7.66 6.73
CA ARG A 176 3.81 7.15 8.09
C ARG A 176 2.42 6.54 8.15
N MET A 177 2.37 5.25 8.43
CA MET A 177 1.15 4.50 8.61
C MET A 177 0.98 4.20 10.10
N LYS A 178 -0.20 4.50 10.63
CA LYS A 178 -0.57 4.24 12.02
C LYS A 178 -1.92 3.57 12.07
N ALA A 179 -2.07 2.61 12.98
CA ALA A 179 -3.35 1.98 13.23
C ALA A 179 -3.59 1.79 14.73
N LYS A 180 -4.87 1.83 15.13
CA LYS A 180 -5.31 1.62 16.51
C LYS A 180 -6.51 0.68 16.52
N ALA A 181 -6.34 -0.46 17.16
CA ALA A 181 -7.44 -1.36 17.49
C ALA A 181 -8.34 -0.68 18.53
N LEU A 182 -9.63 -0.51 18.23
CA LEU A 182 -10.54 0.26 19.06
C LEU A 182 -11.23 -0.59 20.13
N ASN A 183 -11.52 -1.87 19.82
CA ASN A 183 -12.35 -2.72 20.67
C ASN A 183 -11.84 -4.16 20.82
N LYS A 184 -11.24 -4.77 19.79
CA LYS A 184 -10.70 -6.14 19.81
C LYS A 184 -9.29 -6.17 19.26
N ALA A 185 -8.49 -7.14 19.71
CA ALA A 185 -7.19 -7.40 19.10
C ALA A 185 -7.37 -7.85 17.64
N THR A 186 -6.49 -7.42 16.76
CA THR A 186 -6.60 -7.71 15.32
C THR A 186 -5.23 -7.73 14.66
N PRO A 187 -4.99 -8.57 13.64
CA PRO A 187 -3.76 -8.46 12.86
C PRO A 187 -3.76 -7.17 12.03
N VAL A 188 -2.61 -6.52 11.97
CA VAL A 188 -2.38 -5.34 11.13
C VAL A 188 -1.01 -5.45 10.48
N ASN A 189 -0.99 -5.35 9.15
CA ASN A 189 0.22 -5.21 8.35
C ASN A 189 -0.13 -4.28 7.20
N LEU A 190 0.40 -3.06 7.20
CA LEU A 190 0.10 -2.08 6.14
C LEU A 190 1.30 -1.99 5.22
N ALA A 191 1.07 -1.84 3.92
CA ALA A 191 2.14 -1.58 2.97
C ALA A 191 1.72 -0.54 1.93
N GLN A 192 2.71 0.09 1.32
CA GLN A 192 2.53 1.05 0.23
C GLN A 192 3.01 0.39 -1.06
N HIS A 193 2.10 0.17 -2.02
CA HIS A 193 2.30 -0.67 -3.19
C HIS A 193 2.65 0.13 -4.45
N THR A 194 3.58 1.09 -4.34
CA THR A 194 4.08 1.84 -5.52
C THR A 194 4.88 0.93 -6.44
N TYR A 195 4.59 1.05 -7.73
CA TYR A 195 5.34 0.48 -8.84
C TYR A 195 6.33 1.53 -9.33
N TRP A 196 7.62 1.32 -9.07
CA TRP A 196 8.71 2.24 -9.38
C TRP A 196 9.38 1.88 -10.70
N ASN A 197 9.60 2.89 -11.54
CA ASN A 197 10.49 2.84 -12.68
C ASN A 197 11.26 4.17 -12.74
N LEU A 198 12.52 4.15 -12.29
CA LEU A 198 13.35 5.34 -12.18
C LEU A 198 13.71 5.94 -13.55
N GLY A 199 13.60 5.15 -14.62
CA GLY A 199 13.70 5.62 -16.00
C GLY A 199 12.50 6.44 -16.49
N ASN A 200 11.37 6.41 -15.76
CA ASN A 200 10.03 6.95 -15.99
C ASN A 200 9.00 5.82 -16.20
N HIS A 201 7.74 6.09 -15.86
CA HIS A 201 6.63 5.13 -15.99
C HIS A 201 6.46 4.56 -17.41
N ASN A 202 6.87 5.29 -18.44
CA ASN A 202 6.76 4.94 -19.85
C ASN A 202 8.10 4.54 -20.49
N SER A 203 9.10 4.18 -19.69
CA SER A 203 10.46 3.94 -20.17
C SER A 203 10.74 2.48 -20.59
N GLY A 204 9.73 1.60 -20.49
CA GLY A 204 9.86 0.17 -20.75
C GLY A 204 10.11 -0.62 -19.47
N ASP A 205 10.86 -1.72 -19.58
CA ASP A 205 11.16 -2.59 -18.45
C ASP A 205 12.22 -2.03 -17.49
N ILE A 206 12.26 -2.56 -16.27
CA ILE A 206 13.26 -2.22 -15.23
C ILE A 206 14.47 -3.16 -15.18
N LEU A 207 14.66 -4.04 -16.18
CA LEU A 207 15.67 -5.11 -16.11
C LEU A 207 17.11 -4.56 -16.04
N SER A 208 17.33 -3.34 -16.56
CA SER A 208 18.61 -2.65 -16.51
C SER A 208 18.85 -1.85 -15.22
N GLU A 209 17.82 -1.61 -14.40
CA GLU A 209 17.96 -0.92 -13.12
C GLU A 209 18.76 -1.76 -12.14
N GLN A 210 19.60 -1.10 -11.34
CA GLN A 210 20.39 -1.73 -10.29
C GLN A 210 19.66 -1.68 -8.96
N VAL A 211 19.56 -2.82 -8.29
CA VAL A 211 18.96 -2.96 -6.97
C VAL A 211 20.02 -3.48 -5.99
N GLN A 212 20.00 -2.96 -4.77
CA GLN A 212 20.68 -3.51 -3.60
C GLN A 212 19.65 -3.63 -2.47
N ILE A 213 19.58 -4.77 -1.80
CA ILE A 213 18.69 -5.04 -0.67
C ILE A 213 19.52 -5.40 0.55
N PHE A 214 19.29 -4.71 1.66
CA PHE A 214 20.03 -4.89 2.91
C PHE A 214 19.38 -5.99 3.75
N ALA A 215 19.37 -7.20 3.21
CA ALA A 215 18.73 -8.38 3.78
C ALA A 215 19.54 -9.64 3.46
N SER A 216 20.08 -10.28 4.49
CA SER A 216 20.87 -11.52 4.35
C SER A 216 20.01 -12.77 4.21
N HIS A 217 18.71 -12.67 4.49
CA HIS A 217 17.75 -13.77 4.41
C HIS A 217 16.48 -13.36 3.67
N TYR A 218 15.73 -14.35 3.21
CA TYR A 218 14.37 -14.22 2.67
C TYR A 218 13.45 -15.29 3.27
N THR A 219 12.14 -15.16 3.07
CA THR A 219 11.15 -16.16 3.50
C THR A 219 10.74 -17.04 2.31
N PRO A 220 11.25 -18.28 2.19
CA PRO A 220 10.87 -19.17 1.09
C PRO A 220 9.39 -19.49 1.13
N VAL A 221 8.79 -19.58 -0.05
CA VAL A 221 7.35 -19.80 -0.24
C VAL A 221 7.06 -21.15 -0.88
N ASP A 222 5.83 -21.63 -0.73
CA ASP A 222 5.29 -22.76 -1.46
C ASP A 222 4.78 -22.37 -2.86
N SER A 223 4.18 -23.31 -3.58
CA SER A 223 3.63 -23.09 -4.92
C SER A 223 2.45 -22.12 -4.97
N GLN A 224 1.91 -21.71 -3.81
CA GLN A 224 0.83 -20.72 -3.68
C GLN A 224 1.36 -19.40 -3.11
N LEU A 225 2.68 -19.22 -3.10
CA LEU A 225 3.38 -18.05 -2.60
C LEU A 225 3.14 -17.79 -1.09
N ILE A 226 2.75 -18.83 -0.33
CA ILE A 226 2.65 -18.77 1.12
C ILE A 226 4.01 -19.11 1.75
N PRO A 227 4.53 -18.31 2.69
CA PRO A 227 5.77 -18.64 3.37
C PRO A 227 5.73 -20.00 4.05
N THR A 228 6.86 -20.70 4.00
CA THR A 228 7.03 -21.99 4.66
C THR A 228 7.28 -21.88 6.17
N GLY A 229 7.32 -20.66 6.72
CA GLY A 229 7.77 -20.37 8.08
C GLY A 229 9.29 -20.36 8.27
N LYS A 230 10.09 -20.69 7.24
CA LYS A 230 11.56 -20.73 7.31
C LYS A 230 12.20 -19.41 6.88
N PHE A 231 13.44 -19.20 7.30
CA PHE A 231 14.34 -18.20 6.74
C PHE A 231 15.46 -18.91 5.98
N ALA A 232 15.76 -18.46 4.76
CA ALA A 232 16.86 -18.97 3.95
C ALA A 232 17.83 -17.84 3.62
N ALA A 233 19.13 -18.15 3.58
CA ALA A 233 20.15 -17.19 3.22
C ALA A 233 20.01 -16.80 1.74
N VAL A 234 20.17 -15.51 1.42
CA VAL A 234 20.17 -15.05 0.03
C VAL A 234 21.44 -15.46 -0.71
N LYS A 235 22.56 -15.60 0.00
CA LYS A 235 23.89 -15.86 -0.56
C LYS A 235 23.90 -17.09 -1.46
N GLY A 236 24.37 -16.93 -2.70
CA GLY A 236 24.45 -18.02 -3.68
C GLY A 236 23.13 -18.35 -4.38
N THR A 237 22.05 -17.62 -4.09
CA THR A 237 20.75 -17.76 -4.77
C THR A 237 20.53 -16.61 -5.76
N PRO A 238 19.51 -16.70 -6.65
CA PRO A 238 19.10 -15.56 -7.47
C PRO A 238 18.70 -14.32 -6.65
N TYR A 239 18.31 -14.50 -5.38
CA TYR A 239 17.89 -13.44 -4.46
C TYR A 239 19.07 -12.66 -3.84
N ASP A 240 20.33 -12.97 -4.13
CA ASP A 240 21.47 -12.27 -3.53
C ASP A 240 21.66 -10.84 -4.06
N PHE A 241 20.98 -9.87 -3.45
CA PHE A 241 21.13 -8.43 -3.69
C PHE A 241 21.90 -7.70 -2.56
N LEU A 242 22.71 -8.42 -1.77
CA LEU A 242 23.55 -7.78 -0.73
C LEU A 242 24.53 -6.77 -1.34
N LYS A 243 24.92 -6.99 -2.60
CA LYS A 243 25.62 -6.06 -3.47
C LYS A 243 24.71 -5.60 -4.61
N PRO A 244 24.94 -4.41 -5.18
CA PRO A 244 24.16 -3.92 -6.31
C PRO A 244 24.24 -4.87 -7.52
N HIS A 245 23.09 -5.34 -8.00
CA HIS A 245 22.95 -6.13 -9.21
C HIS A 245 21.81 -5.58 -10.06
N THR A 246 21.89 -5.74 -11.39
CA THR A 246 20.74 -5.38 -12.22
C THR A 246 19.62 -6.38 -12.00
N VAL A 247 18.37 -5.92 -12.07
CA VAL A 247 17.20 -6.80 -11.87
C VAL A 247 17.24 -7.98 -12.85
N GLY A 248 17.53 -7.71 -14.12
CA GLY A 248 17.58 -8.74 -15.17
C GLY A 248 18.73 -9.73 -15.06
N SER A 249 19.77 -9.47 -14.26
CA SER A 249 20.98 -10.32 -14.25
C SER A 249 20.74 -11.76 -13.79
N ARG A 250 19.68 -12.01 -13.01
CA ARG A 250 19.36 -13.32 -12.43
C ARG A 250 17.88 -13.68 -12.48
N ILE A 251 17.04 -12.80 -13.04
CA ILE A 251 15.58 -12.97 -13.05
C ILE A 251 15.16 -14.26 -13.76
N ASN A 252 15.86 -14.64 -14.84
CA ASN A 252 15.60 -15.86 -15.62
C ASN A 252 15.93 -17.18 -14.88
N LYS A 253 16.51 -17.10 -13.68
CA LYS A 253 16.70 -18.27 -12.80
C LYS A 253 15.47 -18.53 -11.91
N LEU A 254 14.48 -17.66 -12.00
CA LEU A 254 13.20 -17.76 -11.32
C LEU A 254 12.12 -17.96 -12.38
N GLU A 255 11.08 -18.73 -12.07
CA GLU A 255 10.03 -19.06 -13.03
C GLU A 255 9.27 -17.82 -13.52
N ASN A 256 8.90 -16.92 -12.59
CA ASN A 256 8.06 -15.76 -12.88
C ASN A 256 8.72 -14.44 -12.42
N GLY A 257 10.04 -14.39 -12.29
CA GLY A 257 10.73 -13.22 -11.73
C GLY A 257 10.66 -13.11 -10.20
N TYR A 258 10.93 -11.93 -9.66
CA TYR A 258 10.95 -11.74 -8.20
C TYR A 258 9.56 -11.46 -7.68
N ASP A 259 9.12 -12.23 -6.69
CA ASP A 259 7.99 -11.95 -5.81
C ASP A 259 8.30 -12.61 -4.46
N ILE A 260 9.14 -11.95 -3.66
CA ILE A 260 9.65 -12.55 -2.42
C ILE A 260 9.83 -11.52 -1.32
N ASN A 261 9.52 -11.91 -0.09
CA ASN A 261 9.82 -11.11 1.09
C ASN A 261 11.26 -11.35 1.56
N TYR A 262 12.02 -10.27 1.64
CA TYR A 262 13.34 -10.21 2.24
C TYR A 262 13.24 -9.86 3.73
N VAL A 263 14.10 -10.50 4.54
CA VAL A 263 14.24 -10.22 5.98
C VAL A 263 15.33 -9.15 6.14
N ILE A 264 14.92 -7.91 6.42
CA ILE A 264 15.82 -6.77 6.48
C ILE A 264 16.76 -6.91 7.69
N ASP A 265 18.07 -6.83 7.44
CA ASP A 265 19.08 -6.97 8.49
C ASP A 265 19.03 -5.80 9.49
N GLY A 266 19.40 -6.07 10.74
CA GLY A 266 19.47 -5.07 11.81
C GLY A 266 18.25 -5.04 12.73
N VAL A 267 18.26 -4.14 13.71
CA VAL A 267 17.31 -4.16 14.85
C VAL A 267 15.90 -3.78 14.42
N ASP A 268 14.92 -4.62 14.76
CA ASP A 268 13.51 -4.38 14.48
C ASP A 268 12.96 -3.12 15.16
N GLY A 269 12.00 -2.47 14.50
CA GLY A 269 11.36 -1.23 14.98
C GLY A 269 12.22 0.03 14.87
N LYS A 270 13.53 -0.08 14.57
CA LYS A 270 14.41 1.06 14.27
C LYS A 270 14.41 1.36 12.77
N LEU A 271 14.53 2.63 12.42
CA LEU A 271 14.64 3.04 11.02
C LEU A 271 15.98 2.55 10.44
N LYS A 272 15.92 1.69 9.43
CA LYS A 272 17.06 1.06 8.77
C LYS A 272 16.94 1.19 7.25
N LYS A 273 18.06 1.20 6.53
CA LYS A 273 18.06 1.20 5.06
C LYS A 273 17.63 -0.19 4.58
N ALA A 274 16.59 -0.28 3.78
CA ALA A 274 16.05 -1.52 3.26
C ALA A 274 16.58 -1.83 1.85
N ALA A 275 16.60 -0.81 0.99
CA ALA A 275 17.02 -0.98 -0.40
C ALA A 275 17.58 0.31 -1.00
N VAL A 276 18.34 0.15 -2.08
CA VAL A 276 18.75 1.21 -3.00
C VAL A 276 18.44 0.75 -4.42
N VAL A 277 17.80 1.62 -5.19
CA VAL A 277 17.52 1.43 -6.62
C VAL A 277 18.21 2.53 -7.40
N LYS A 278 18.84 2.19 -8.52
CA LYS A 278 19.52 3.14 -9.40
C LYS A 278 19.21 2.82 -10.86
N ASP A 279 18.71 3.81 -11.59
CA ASP A 279 18.73 3.79 -13.05
C ASP A 279 19.95 4.55 -13.55
N LYS A 280 20.80 3.87 -14.33
CA LYS A 280 22.03 4.48 -14.88
C LYS A 280 21.72 5.50 -15.98
N LYS A 281 20.63 5.32 -16.72
CA LYS A 281 20.30 6.14 -17.89
C LYS A 281 19.88 7.54 -17.47
N SER A 282 18.89 7.63 -16.58
CA SER A 282 18.45 8.89 -15.96
C SER A 282 19.42 9.39 -14.88
N GLY A 283 20.21 8.49 -14.28
CA GLY A 283 21.07 8.82 -13.14
C GLY A 283 20.30 8.91 -11.81
N ARG A 284 18.99 8.70 -11.79
CA ARG A 284 18.17 8.75 -10.58
C ARG A 284 18.50 7.59 -9.65
N VAL A 285 18.53 7.91 -8.36
CA VAL A 285 18.76 6.96 -7.28
C VAL A 285 17.67 7.12 -6.24
N MET A 286 17.07 6.01 -5.82
CA MET A 286 16.10 5.95 -4.73
C MET A 286 16.69 5.12 -3.59
N GLU A 287 16.86 5.73 -2.42
CA GLU A 287 17.14 5.02 -1.17
C GLU A 287 15.84 4.85 -0.38
N LEU A 288 15.56 3.64 0.08
CA LEU A 288 14.40 3.32 0.92
C LEU A 288 14.86 2.95 2.33
N PHE A 289 14.30 3.63 3.33
CA PHE A 289 14.47 3.31 4.75
C PHE A 289 13.13 2.95 5.38
N THR A 290 13.12 2.03 6.35
CA THR A 290 11.92 1.59 7.04
C THR A 290 12.17 1.12 8.46
N ASN A 291 11.13 1.09 9.28
CA ASN A 291 11.17 0.44 10.60
C ASN A 291 10.60 -0.98 10.60
N GLN A 292 10.18 -1.49 9.43
CA GLN A 292 9.64 -2.83 9.28
C GLN A 292 10.72 -3.90 9.26
N ALA A 293 10.31 -5.13 9.56
CA ALA A 293 11.18 -6.30 9.56
C ALA A 293 11.45 -6.82 8.14
N GLY A 294 10.48 -6.66 7.22
CA GLY A 294 10.56 -7.19 5.87
C GLY A 294 10.39 -6.16 4.76
N VAL A 295 10.76 -6.56 3.54
CA VAL A 295 10.43 -5.86 2.30
C VAL A 295 10.07 -6.88 1.21
N GLN A 296 8.87 -6.77 0.64
CA GLN A 296 8.52 -7.49 -0.57
C GLN A 296 9.25 -6.84 -1.74
N PHE A 297 10.00 -7.64 -2.49
CA PHE A 297 10.53 -7.23 -3.79
C PHE A 297 9.77 -7.97 -4.87
N TYR A 298 8.97 -7.22 -5.60
CA TYR A 298 8.13 -7.71 -6.69
C TYR A 298 8.47 -6.99 -7.99
N THR A 299 8.63 -7.72 -9.09
CA THR A 299 9.03 -7.15 -10.39
C THR A 299 7.88 -7.09 -11.39
N ALA A 300 6.68 -6.76 -10.91
CA ALA A 300 5.51 -6.51 -11.77
C ALA A 300 5.22 -7.66 -12.74
N ASN A 301 5.44 -8.90 -12.31
CA ASN A 301 5.46 -10.09 -13.17
C ASN A 301 4.10 -10.36 -13.82
N SER A 302 3.02 -9.97 -13.13
CA SER A 302 1.63 -10.22 -13.55
C SER A 302 1.00 -9.03 -14.27
N LEU A 303 1.69 -7.89 -14.40
CA LEU A 303 1.18 -6.79 -15.23
C LEU A 303 1.13 -7.27 -16.68
N LYS A 304 -0.02 -7.12 -17.34
CA LYS A 304 -0.19 -7.49 -18.74
C LYS A 304 -1.27 -6.62 -19.36
N ASP A 305 -0.95 -5.95 -20.46
CA ASP A 305 -1.90 -5.11 -21.21
C ASP A 305 -2.59 -4.03 -20.33
N VAL A 306 -1.92 -3.53 -19.28
CA VAL A 306 -2.53 -2.56 -18.35
C VAL A 306 -2.36 -1.15 -18.90
N LYS A 307 -3.46 -0.55 -19.39
CA LYS A 307 -3.46 0.84 -19.87
C LYS A 307 -3.24 1.81 -18.70
N GLY A 308 -2.08 2.44 -18.67
CA GLY A 308 -1.66 3.43 -17.69
C GLY A 308 -1.81 4.87 -18.17
N LYS A 309 -1.06 5.75 -17.50
CA LYS A 309 -0.94 7.18 -17.81
C LYS A 309 -0.53 7.45 -19.25
N ASP A 310 -1.08 8.52 -19.81
CA ASP A 310 -0.79 9.00 -21.17
C ASP A 310 -1.04 7.94 -22.26
N GLY A 311 -1.90 6.94 -21.96
CA GLY A 311 -2.19 5.82 -22.85
C GLY A 311 -1.06 4.79 -22.99
N TYR A 312 0.02 4.88 -22.21
CA TYR A 312 1.09 3.88 -22.22
C TYR A 312 0.59 2.56 -21.65
N VAL A 313 0.97 1.43 -22.27
CA VAL A 313 0.58 0.09 -21.82
C VAL A 313 1.70 -0.48 -20.96
N TYR A 314 1.40 -0.79 -19.70
CA TYR A 314 2.35 -1.44 -18.80
C TYR A 314 2.33 -2.96 -19.02
N GLU A 315 3.54 -3.49 -19.21
CA GLU A 315 3.83 -4.90 -19.48
C GLU A 315 4.57 -5.54 -18.30
N PRO A 316 4.78 -6.87 -18.31
CA PRO A 316 5.58 -7.53 -17.28
C PRO A 316 6.93 -6.85 -17.10
N HIS A 317 7.35 -6.69 -15.85
CA HIS A 317 8.61 -6.02 -15.51
C HIS A 317 8.70 -4.54 -15.90
N GLY A 318 7.57 -3.87 -16.17
CA GLY A 318 7.53 -2.42 -16.38
C GLY A 318 7.89 -1.60 -15.13
N ALA A 319 7.89 -2.23 -13.94
CA ALA A 319 8.30 -1.62 -12.68
C ALA A 319 8.73 -2.66 -11.64
N LEU A 320 9.26 -2.14 -10.53
CA LEU A 320 9.47 -2.89 -9.29
C LEU A 320 8.68 -2.29 -8.13
N CYS A 321 8.24 -3.13 -7.20
CA CYS A 321 7.65 -2.76 -5.92
C CYS A 321 8.63 -3.07 -4.78
N LEU A 322 8.66 -2.19 -3.78
CA LEU A 322 9.44 -2.34 -2.55
C LEU A 322 8.53 -2.08 -1.36
N GLU A 323 7.68 -3.06 -1.06
CA GLU A 323 6.67 -2.98 -0.02
C GLU A 323 7.29 -3.36 1.32
N THR A 324 7.71 -2.37 2.11
CA THR A 324 8.21 -2.69 3.46
C THR A 324 7.03 -3.11 4.33
N GLN A 325 7.14 -4.20 5.08
CA GLN A 325 6.01 -4.85 5.73
C GLN A 325 6.48 -5.79 6.84
N ALA A 326 5.55 -6.32 7.63
CA ALA A 326 5.77 -7.58 8.34
C ALA A 326 5.82 -8.76 7.35
N PHE A 327 6.35 -9.91 7.78
CA PHE A 327 6.46 -11.07 6.89
C PHE A 327 5.07 -11.57 6.47
N PRO A 328 4.89 -12.02 5.21
CA PRO A 328 3.62 -12.60 4.80
C PRO A 328 3.22 -13.78 5.69
N ASP A 329 1.92 -13.98 5.84
CA ASP A 329 1.31 -15.03 6.67
C ASP A 329 1.78 -15.08 8.15
N SER A 330 2.34 -13.98 8.70
CA SER A 330 2.82 -13.93 10.10
C SER A 330 1.76 -14.33 11.13
N VAL A 331 0.47 -14.16 10.82
CA VAL A 331 -0.64 -14.57 11.70
C VAL A 331 -0.74 -16.08 11.90
N ASN A 332 -0.17 -16.87 10.99
CA ASN A 332 -0.13 -18.34 11.03
C ASN A 332 1.28 -18.89 11.33
N HIS A 333 2.29 -18.02 11.48
CA HIS A 333 3.67 -18.40 11.79
C HIS A 333 4.12 -17.81 13.13
N PRO A 334 3.99 -18.54 14.25
CA PRO A 334 4.31 -18.02 15.59
C PRO A 334 5.81 -17.70 15.78
N ASN A 335 6.68 -18.17 14.89
CA ASN A 335 8.10 -17.85 14.87
C ASN A 335 8.43 -16.54 14.12
N PHE A 336 7.45 -15.93 13.44
CA PHE A 336 7.60 -14.62 12.83
C PHE A 336 7.24 -13.50 13.83
N PRO A 337 7.74 -12.27 13.63
CA PRO A 337 7.33 -11.13 14.45
C PRO A 337 5.81 -10.95 14.44
N SER A 338 5.22 -10.78 15.62
CA SER A 338 3.78 -10.62 15.75
C SER A 338 3.25 -9.37 15.04
N THR A 339 2.14 -9.53 14.32
CA THR A 339 1.38 -8.46 13.66
C THR A 339 0.11 -8.09 14.43
N ILE A 340 -0.11 -8.66 15.62
CA ILE A 340 -1.34 -8.44 16.39
C ILE A 340 -1.28 -7.10 17.13
N VAL A 341 -2.26 -6.25 16.88
CA VAL A 341 -2.47 -4.97 17.57
C VAL A 341 -3.57 -5.13 18.58
N TYR A 342 -3.24 -4.93 19.86
CA TYR A 342 -4.19 -4.96 20.96
C TYR A 342 -4.75 -3.56 21.24
N PRO A 343 -5.99 -3.44 21.75
CA PRO A 343 -6.52 -2.17 22.23
C PRO A 343 -5.57 -1.48 23.21
N GLY A 344 -5.41 -0.17 23.07
CA GLY A 344 -4.46 0.63 23.85
C GLY A 344 -3.01 0.59 23.34
N LYS A 345 -2.68 -0.27 22.36
CA LYS A 345 -1.38 -0.23 21.65
C LYS A 345 -1.54 0.46 20.30
N GLU A 346 -0.45 1.04 19.81
CA GLU A 346 -0.39 1.72 18.51
C GLU A 346 0.48 0.92 17.53
N TYR A 347 -0.05 0.62 16.35
CA TYR A 347 0.75 0.19 15.20
C TYR A 347 1.45 1.40 14.60
N LYS A 348 2.73 1.25 14.28
CA LYS A 348 3.51 2.31 13.63
C LYS A 348 4.46 1.74 12.58
N HIS A 349 4.32 2.27 11.38
CA HIS A 349 5.16 1.94 10.24
C HIS A 349 5.60 3.22 9.55
N VAL A 350 6.89 3.34 9.33
CA VAL A 350 7.51 4.50 8.68
C VAL A 350 8.31 4.03 7.48
N MET A 351 8.07 4.63 6.33
CA MET A 351 8.90 4.53 5.13
C MET A 351 9.49 5.90 4.83
N VAL A 352 10.75 5.93 4.42
CA VAL A 352 11.42 7.15 3.96
C VAL A 352 12.08 6.84 2.62
N PHE A 353 11.56 7.47 1.57
CA PHE A 353 12.17 7.50 0.26
C PHE A 353 13.03 8.75 0.16
N LYS A 354 14.30 8.57 -0.15
CA LYS A 354 15.23 9.66 -0.43
C LYS A 354 15.71 9.52 -1.87
N PHE A 355 15.46 10.56 -2.66
CA PHE A 355 15.87 10.60 -4.05
C PHE A 355 17.13 11.45 -4.20
N SER A 356 18.00 11.03 -5.11
CA SER A 356 19.19 11.78 -5.49
C SER A 356 19.54 11.51 -6.95
N ILE A 357 20.46 12.31 -7.48
CA ILE A 357 20.98 12.17 -8.84
C ILE A 357 22.45 11.77 -8.72
N SER A 358 22.81 10.68 -9.38
CA SER A 358 24.20 10.29 -9.60
C SER A 358 24.63 10.73 -10.99
N SER A 359 25.89 11.16 -11.09
CA SER A 359 26.56 11.52 -12.34
C SER A 359 26.64 10.37 -13.33
#